data_AF-V4TQ89-F1
#
_entry.id   AF-V4TQ89-F1
#
_cell.length_a   1.000
_cell.length_b   1.000
_cell.length_c   1.000
_cell.angle_alpha   90.00
_cell.angle_beta   90.00
_cell.angle_gamma   90.00
#
_symmetry.space_group_name_H-M   'P 1'
#
loop_
_entity.id
_entity.type
_entity.pdbx_description
1 polymer ?
#
loop_
_entity_poly.entity_id
_entity_poly.type
_entity_poly.pdbx_seq_one_letter_code
_entity_poly.pdbx_strand_id
1 'polypeptide(L)' 'MYALQALKDIANTLGKKDWNFSVDPCSGEEGWAEIPEENAVTCNCSFSNGTVCHVFRMYVHFYVPISIS' A
#
# COMPACT_ATOMS: atom_id res chain seq x y z
N MET A 1 11.26 -5.67 11.04
CA MET A 1 11.17 -4.50 10.13
C MET A 1 11.09 -4.88 8.64
N TYR A 2 10.63 -6.08 8.28
CA TYR A 2 10.69 -6.56 6.88
C TYR A 2 9.52 -6.06 6.00
N ALA A 3 8.33 -5.85 6.58
CA ALA A 3 7.14 -5.44 5.83
C ALA A 3 7.30 -4.05 5.17
N LEU A 4 7.88 -3.09 5.88
CA LEU A 4 8.11 -1.73 5.34
C LEU A 4 9.11 -1.73 4.18
N GLN A 5 10.14 -2.57 4.24
CA GLN A 5 11.10 -2.70 3.14
C GLN A 5 10.45 -3.32 1.91
N ALA A 6 9.66 -4.39 2.09
CA ALA A 6 8.91 -5.00 0.99
C ALA A 6 7.97 -4.01 0.31
N LEU A 7 7.25 -3.18 1.07
CA LEU A 7 6.38 -2.14 0.51
C LEU A 7 7.17 -1.07 -0.26
N LYS A 8 8.36 -0.68 0.20
CA LYS A 8 9.25 0.23 -0.54
C LYS A 8 9.71 -0.37 -1.86
N ASP A 9 10.10 -1.63 -1.86
CA ASP A 9 10.57 -2.33 -3.06
C ASP A 9 9.44 -2.47 -4.09
N ILE A 10 8.22 -2.77 -3.64
CA ILE A 10 7.01 -2.80 -4.48
C ILE A 10 6.73 -1.40 -5.06
N ALA A 11 6.70 -0.36 -4.24
CA ALA A 11 6.45 1.00 -4.70
C ALA A 11 7.48 1.46 -5.75
N ASN A 12 8.76 1.15 -5.54
CA ASN A 12 9.83 1.42 -6.51
C ASN A 12 9.61 0.67 -7.82
N THR A 13 9.24 -0.61 -7.75
CA THR A 13 8.96 -1.45 -8.93
C THR A 13 7.77 -0.92 -9.74
N LEU A 14 6.74 -0.43 -9.05
CA LEU A 14 5.50 0.06 -9.65
C LEU A 14 5.54 1.56 -9.99
N GLY A 15 6.59 2.29 -9.62
CA GLY A 15 6.68 3.73 -9.80
C GLY A 15 5.71 4.54 -8.91
N LYS A 16 5.23 3.93 -7.82
CA LYS A 16 4.32 4.56 -6.84
C LYS A 16 5.13 5.56 -5.99
N LYS A 17 4.74 6.83 -5.99
CA LYS A 17 5.49 7.93 -5.35
C LYS A 17 4.71 8.66 -4.26
N ASP A 18 3.44 8.38 -4.15
CA ASP A 18 2.47 9.03 -3.29
C ASP A 18 2.31 8.34 -1.93
N TRP A 19 2.97 7.19 -1.69
CA TRP A 19 3.00 6.54 -0.39
C TRP A 19 4.03 7.18 0.55
N ASN A 20 3.56 7.71 1.68
CA ASN A 20 4.44 8.18 2.74
C ASN A 20 4.83 7.04 3.70
N PHE A 21 6.05 6.53 3.55
CA PHE A 21 6.60 5.46 4.39
C PHE A 21 6.98 5.88 5.82
N SER A 22 6.76 7.14 6.19
CA SER A 22 6.99 7.64 7.56
C SER A 22 5.73 7.53 8.44
N VAL A 23 4.57 7.23 7.84
CA VAL A 23 3.32 7.00 8.56
C VAL A 23 2.93 5.52 8.52
N ASP A 24 1.98 5.14 9.38
CA ASP A 24 1.47 3.77 9.42
C ASP A 24 0.71 3.45 8.11
N PRO A 25 1.11 2.44 7.33
CA PRO A 25 0.38 2.05 6.12
C PRO A 25 -1.05 1.59 6.37
N CYS A 26 -1.42 1.25 7.61
CA CYS A 26 -2.78 0.89 7.98
C CYS A 26 -3.64 2.08 8.42
N SER A 27 -3.09 3.30 8.53
CA SER A 27 -3.88 4.49 8.89
C SER A 27 -4.78 4.95 7.74
N GLY A 28 -4.41 4.62 6.50
CA GLY A 28 -5.08 5.12 5.29
C GLY A 28 -4.74 6.58 4.96
N GLU A 29 -3.87 7.22 5.75
CA GLU A 29 -3.46 8.62 5.52
C GLU A 29 -2.33 8.70 4.49
N GLU A 30 -2.03 9.90 3.98
CA GLU A 30 -0.81 10.18 3.20
C GLU A 30 -0.53 9.17 2.05
N GLY A 31 -1.58 8.83 1.30
CA GLY A 31 -1.53 7.98 0.12
C GLY A 31 -1.82 6.49 0.35
N TRP A 32 -2.02 6.05 1.60
CA TRP A 32 -2.28 4.63 1.89
C TRP A 32 -3.72 4.17 1.62
N ALA A 33 -4.69 5.10 1.55
CA ALA A 33 -6.07 4.84 1.14
C ALA A 33 -6.56 5.93 0.17
N GLU A 34 -6.24 5.80 -1.12
CA GLU A 34 -6.75 6.69 -2.15
C GLU A 34 -8.16 6.24 -2.61
N ILE A 35 -9.16 7.11 -2.48
CA ILE A 35 -10.51 6.91 -3.03
C ILE A 35 -10.52 7.46 -4.47
N PRO A 36 -11.05 6.74 -5.47
CA PRO A 36 -11.87 5.52 -5.35
C PRO A 36 -11.02 4.25 -5.47
N GLU A 37 -10.75 3.56 -4.35
CA GLU A 37 -10.26 2.16 -4.22
C GLU A 37 -9.05 1.69 -5.05
N GLU A 38 -8.45 2.56 -5.85
CA GLU A 38 -7.49 2.21 -6.89
C GLU A 38 -6.06 2.10 -6.34
N ASN A 39 -5.78 2.67 -5.16
CA ASN A 39 -4.46 2.66 -4.55
C ASN A 39 -4.53 2.49 -3.02
N ALA A 40 -5.11 1.39 -2.57
CA ALA A 40 -5.34 1.15 -1.15
C ALA A 40 -4.58 -0.08 -0.63
N VAL A 41 -3.85 0.11 0.48
CA VAL A 41 -3.36 -0.99 1.30
C VAL A 41 -4.48 -1.40 2.27
N THR A 42 -4.77 -2.69 2.34
CA THR A 42 -5.75 -3.24 3.27
C THR A 42 -5.06 -4.00 4.39
N CYS A 43 -5.45 -3.67 5.62
CA CYS A 43 -4.92 -4.28 6.82
C CYS A 43 -5.94 -5.17 7.52
N ASN A 44 -5.44 -6.25 8.12
CA ASN A 44 -6.19 -7.07 9.06
C ASN A 44 -5.60 -6.85 10.45
N CYS A 45 -6.40 -6.23 11.33
CA CYS A 45 -6.02 -5.94 12.70
C CYS A 45 -6.59 -6.92 13.72
N SER A 46 -7.17 -8.06 13.31
CA SER A 46 -7.74 -9.04 14.24
C SER A 46 -6.68 -9.84 15.03
N PHE A 47 -5.40 -9.61 14.76
CA PHE A 47 -4.30 -10.30 15.44
C PHE A 47 -4.04 -9.71 16.83
N SER A 48 -3.59 -10.56 17.75
CA SER A 48 -3.22 -10.16 19.12
C SER A 48 -4.29 -9.31 19.81
N ASN A 49 -5.57 -9.70 19.71
CA ASN A 49 -6.72 -8.97 20.27
C ASN A 49 -6.85 -7.50 19.78
N GLY A 50 -6.54 -7.22 18.51
CA GLY A 50 -6.67 -5.85 17.97
C GLY A 50 -5.41 -5.01 18.03
N THR A 51 -4.32 -5.53 18.62
CA THR A 51 -3.10 -4.74 18.88
C THR A 51 -2.06 -4.81 17.78
N VAL A 52 -2.17 -5.78 16.86
CA VAL A 52 -1.26 -5.94 15.73
C VAL A 52 -2.05 -5.94 14.43
N CYS A 53 -1.71 -5.01 13.55
CA CYS A 53 -2.24 -4.94 12.19
C CYS A 53 -1.24 -5.53 11.20
N HIS A 54 -1.74 -6.40 10.32
CA HIS A 54 -0.98 -6.97 9.21
C HIS A 54 -1.54 -6.47 7.90
N VAL A 55 -0.69 -5.86 7.07
CA VAL A 55 -0.98 -5.63 5.66
C VAL A 55 -1.13 -6.98 4.97
N PHE A 56 -2.29 -7.24 4.36
CA PHE A 56 -2.57 -8.52 3.71
C PHE A 56 -3.09 -8.39 2.27
N ARG A 57 -3.53 -7.20 1.86
CA ARG A 57 -3.88 -6.90 0.46
C ARG A 57 -3.37 -5.52 0.08
N MET A 58 -3.05 -5.37 -1.19
CA MET A 58 -2.75 -4.09 -1.81
C MET A 58 -3.45 -4.02 -3.15
N TYR A 59 -4.11 -2.89 -3.40
CA TYR A 59 -4.62 -2.52 -4.71
C TYR A 59 -3.73 -1.40 -5.23
N VAL A 60 -3.22 -1.58 -6.44
CA VAL A 60 -2.39 -0.59 -7.11
C VAL A 60 -2.90 -0.51 -8.53
N HIS A 61 -3.40 0.66 -8.93
CA HIS A 61 -3.89 0.85 -10.28
C HIS A 61 -2.68 0.99 -11.19
N PHE A 62 -2.44 -0.05 -11.98
CA PHE A 62 -1.48 -0.01 -13.05
C PHE A 62 -2.01 0.94 -14.13
N TYR A 63 -1.49 2.15 -14.18
CA TYR A 63 -1.50 2.91 -15.43
C TYR A 63 -0.57 2.15 -16.38
N VAL A 64 -1.09 1.11 -17.03
CA VAL A 64 -0.39 0.49 -18.14
C VAL A 64 -0.42 1.57 -19.23
N PRO A 65 0.71 2.19 -19.61
CA PRO A 65 0.71 2.96 -20.85
C PRO A 65 0.52 1.90 -21.92
N ILE A 66 -0.72 1.68 -22.36
CA ILE A 66 -1.00 0.81 -23.49
C ILE A 66 -0.40 1.52 -24.71
N SER A 67 0.91 1.36 -24.88
CA SER A 67 1.60 1.54 -26.14
C SER A 67 1.30 0.27 -26.93
N ILE A 68 0.03 0.15 -27.36
CA ILE A 68 -0.33 -0.68 -28.51
C ILE A 68 0.36 -0.01 -29.71
N SER A 69 1.59 -0.45 -30.01
CA SER A 69 2.23 -0.24 -31.30
C SER A 69 1.69 -1.23 -32.31
#